data_AF-A0A9E9D8T9-F1
#
_entry.id   AF-A0A9E9D8T9-F1
#
_cell.length_a   1.000
_cell.length_b   1.000
_cell.length_c   1.000
_cell.angle_alpha   90.00
_cell.angle_beta   90.00
_cell.angle_gamma   90.00
#
_symmetry.space_group_name_H-M   'P 1'
#
loop_
_entity.id
_entity.type
_entity.pdbx_description
1 polymer ?
#
loop_
_entity_poly.entity_id
_entity_poly.type
_entity_poly.pdbx_seq_one_letter_code
_entity_poly.pdbx_strand_id
1 'polypeptide(L)'
;MDMPEEDFRRHVVLRMSAQDMAIAENTALTQQVAGDTAFIRSAWADGIVAVRIGCRLAAAWRFLMRSVFLPFVAPFGALYGIWYYRHFHEFPDWLSATFKFVMAVL
;
A
#
# COMPACT_ATOMS: atom_id res chain seq x y z
N MET A 1 -12.91 41.80 45.62
CA MET A 1 -13.56 42.32 44.40
C MET A 1 -14.96 41.74 44.41
N ASP A 2 -15.92 42.45 45.00
CA ASP A 2 -17.33 42.05 44.92
C ASP A 2 -17.93 42.73 43.69
N MET A 3 -18.13 41.94 42.64
CA MET A 3 -18.88 42.38 41.47
C MET A 3 -20.36 42.48 41.87
N PRO A 4 -21.10 43.52 41.44
CA PRO A 4 -22.53 43.61 41.67
C PRO A 4 -23.24 42.35 41.15
N GLU A 5 -24.19 41.82 41.92
CA GLU A 5 -24.92 40.56 41.64
C GLU A 5 -25.47 40.50 40.19
N GLU A 6 -25.96 41.62 39.66
CA GLU A 6 -26.49 41.70 38.30
C GLU A 6 -25.41 41.56 37.21
N ASP A 7 -24.24 42.17 37.43
CA ASP A 7 -23.11 42.07 36.51
C ASP A 7 -22.49 40.67 36.54
N PHE A 8 -22.44 40.04 37.73
CA PHE A 8 -22.01 38.66 37.87
C PHE A 8 -22.92 37.72 37.08
N ARG A 9 -24.25 37.88 37.20
CA ARG A 9 -25.22 37.05 36.45
C ARG A 9 -25.07 37.22 34.94
N ARG A 10 -24.92 38.45 34.43
CA ARG A 10 -24.63 38.68 33.00
C ARG A 10 -23.34 38.02 32.55
N HIS A 11 -22.29 38.12 33.35
CA HIS A 11 -20.99 37.56 33.01
C HIS A 11 -21.02 36.02 32.97
N VAL A 12 -21.74 35.39 33.89
CA VAL A 12 -21.95 33.93 33.91
C VAL A 12 -22.74 33.50 32.67
N VAL A 13 -23.83 34.18 32.32
CA VAL A 13 -24.65 33.85 31.14
C VAL A 13 -23.83 33.97 29.85
N LEU A 14 -23.04 35.06 29.70
CA LEU A 14 -22.16 35.23 28.55
C LEU A 14 -21.12 34.10 28.45
N ARG A 15 -20.49 33.73 29.57
CA ARG A 15 -19.54 32.60 29.60
C ARG A 15 -20.22 31.28 29.24
N MET A 16 -21.40 31.00 29.79
CA MET A 16 -22.11 29.75 29.49
C MET A 16 -22.51 29.69 28.02
N SER A 17 -23.00 30.80 27.43
CA SER A 17 -23.30 30.84 25.99
C SER A 17 -22.06 30.64 25.11
N ALA A 18 -20.91 31.21 25.49
CA ALA A 18 -19.67 31.03 24.77
C ALA A 18 -19.14 29.58 24.90
N GLN A 19 -19.33 28.96 26.07
CA GLN A 19 -19.00 27.55 26.28
C GLN A 19 -19.91 26.62 25.49
N ASP A 20 -21.22 26.87 25.44
CA ASP A 20 -22.16 26.07 24.65
C ASP A 20 -21.81 26.12 23.16
N MET A 21 -21.42 27.29 22.63
CA MET A 21 -20.93 27.42 21.26
C MET A 21 -19.64 26.63 21.03
N ALA A 22 -18.67 26.71 21.95
CA ALA A 22 -17.41 25.97 21.85
C ALA A 22 -17.61 24.46 21.98
N ILE A 23 -18.58 24.01 22.78
CA ILE A 23 -18.94 22.59 22.92
C ILE A 23 -19.61 22.10 21.64
N ALA A 24 -20.52 22.89 21.05
CA ALA A 24 -21.16 22.54 19.79
C ALA A 24 -20.13 22.39 18.65
N GLU A 25 -19.18 23.32 18.56
CA GLU A 25 -18.10 23.26 17.56
C GLU A 25 -17.17 22.06 17.79
N ASN A 26 -16.73 21.82 19.03
CA ASN A 26 -15.90 20.65 19.35
C ASN A 26 -16.64 19.33 19.10
N THR A 27 -17.95 19.29 19.33
CA THR A 27 -18.76 18.10 19.07
C THR A 27 -18.81 17.81 17.57
N ALA A 28 -19.00 18.84 16.74
CA ALA A 28 -18.98 18.71 15.28
C ALA A 28 -17.61 18.22 14.78
N LEU A 29 -16.51 18.80 15.26
CA LEU A 29 -15.15 18.38 14.93
C LEU A 29 -14.87 16.93 15.36
N THR A 30 -15.33 16.54 16.54
CA THR A 30 -15.15 15.16 17.05
C THR A 30 -15.93 14.15 16.22
N GLN A 31 -17.15 14.49 15.78
CA GLN A 31 -17.93 13.66 14.87
C GLN A 31 -17.21 13.49 13.52
N GLN A 32 -16.64 14.57 12.99
CA GLN A 32 -15.85 14.52 11.75
C GLN A 32 -14.62 13.62 11.90
N VAL A 33 -13.82 13.80 12.95
CA VAL A 33 -12.64 12.98 13.24
C VAL A 33 -13.00 11.50 13.42
N ALA A 34 -14.14 11.21 14.08
CA ALA A 34 -14.63 9.85 14.21
C ALA A 34 -14.97 9.23 12.84
N GLY A 35 -15.60 10.01 11.95
CA GLY A 35 -15.87 9.62 10.56
C GLY A 35 -14.59 9.34 9.77
N ASP A 36 -13.62 10.25 9.81
CA ASP A 36 -12.34 10.11 9.11
C ASP A 36 -11.55 8.90 9.62
N THR A 37 -11.55 8.66 10.93
CA THR A 37 -10.88 7.51 11.55
C THR A 37 -11.53 6.19 11.13
N ALA A 38 -12.87 6.15 11.03
CA ALA A 38 -13.59 4.98 10.56
C ALA A 38 -13.24 4.67 9.09
N PHE A 39 -13.18 5.71 8.24
CA PHE A 39 -12.77 5.56 6.85
C PHE A 39 -11.33 5.05 6.70
N ILE A 40 -10.38 5.64 7.43
CA ILE A 40 -8.99 5.19 7.43
C ILE A 40 -8.90 3.73 7.86
N ARG A 41 -9.64 3.32 8.91
CA ARG A 41 -9.65 1.93 9.36
C ARG A 41 -10.16 0.98 8.28
N SER A 42 -11.22 1.33 7.54
CA SER A 42 -11.69 0.52 6.42
C SER A 42 -10.68 0.46 5.28
N ALA A 43 -10.07 1.59 4.90
CA ALA A 43 -9.07 1.63 3.84
C ALA A 43 -7.82 0.79 4.17
N TRP A 44 -7.40 0.79 5.45
CA TRP A 44 -6.30 -0.06 5.91
C TRP A 44 -6.65 -1.55 5.89
N ALA A 45 -7.89 -1.92 6.21
CA ALA A 45 -8.33 -3.31 6.14
C ALA A 45 -8.23 -3.83 4.69
N ASP A 46 -8.71 -3.05 3.72
CA ASP A 46 -8.61 -3.38 2.31
C ASP A 46 -7.16 -3.37 1.81
N GLY A 47 -6.36 -2.40 2.29
CA GLY A 47 -4.93 -2.32 2.00
C GLY A 47 -4.15 -3.57 2.44
N ILE A 48 -4.44 -4.12 3.62
CA ILE A 48 -3.80 -5.35 4.11
C ILE A 48 -4.14 -6.54 3.21
N VAL A 49 -5.38 -6.64 2.72
CA VAL A 49 -5.80 -7.70 1.79
C VAL A 49 -5.04 -7.56 0.47
N ALA A 50 -4.96 -6.34 -0.08
CA ALA A 50 -4.22 -6.08 -1.32
C ALA A 50 -2.73 -6.45 -1.20
N VAL A 51 -2.08 -6.06 -0.10
CA VAL A 51 -0.68 -6.43 0.17
C VAL A 51 -0.52 -7.94 0.28
N ARG A 52 -1.41 -8.64 0.98
CA ARG A 52 -1.37 -10.11 1.07
C ARG A 52 -1.51 -10.79 -0.29
N ILE A 53 -2.39 -10.29 -1.15
CA ILE A 53 -2.53 -10.78 -2.53
C ILE A 53 -1.24 -10.53 -3.31
N GLY A 54 -0.66 -9.33 -3.20
CA GLY A 54 0.61 -8.98 -3.84
C GLY A 54 1.75 -9.91 -3.40
N CYS A 55 1.89 -10.17 -2.10
CA CYS A 55 2.89 -11.11 -1.58
C CYS A 55 2.65 -12.54 -2.08
N ARG A 56 1.39 -13.00 -2.12
CA ARG A 56 1.04 -14.31 -2.69
C ARG A 56 1.34 -14.40 -4.19
N LEU A 57 1.09 -13.33 -4.94
CA LEU A 57 1.41 -13.25 -6.35
C LEU A 57 2.92 -13.29 -6.57
N ALA A 58 3.70 -12.58 -5.77
CA ALA A 58 5.16 -12.62 -5.82
C ALA A 58 5.70 -14.03 -5.51
N ALA A 59 5.14 -14.71 -4.51
CA ALA A 59 5.49 -16.10 -4.21
C ALA A 59 5.12 -17.06 -5.35
N ALA A 60 3.93 -16.90 -5.92
CA ALA A 60 3.47 -17.67 -7.08
C ALA A 60 4.34 -17.40 -8.32
N TRP A 61 4.78 -16.17 -8.53
CA TRP A 61 5.69 -15.78 -9.61
C TRP A 61 7.05 -16.48 -9.46
N ARG A 62 7.61 -16.47 -8.25
CA ARG A 62 8.88 -17.16 -7.96
C ARG A 62 8.74 -18.67 -8.18
N PHE A 63 7.61 -19.26 -7.78
CA PHE A 63 7.28 -20.66 -8.06
C PHE A 63 7.16 -20.93 -9.57
N LEU A 64 6.48 -20.07 -10.33
CA LEU A 64 6.34 -20.21 -11.78
C LEU A 64 7.71 -20.18 -12.47
N MET A 65 8.57 -19.23 -12.11
CA MET A 65 9.92 -19.13 -12.68
C MET A 65 10.78 -20.36 -12.35
N ARG A 66 10.70 -20.88 -11.13
CA ARG A 66 11.51 -22.04 -10.71
C ARG A 66 10.97 -23.38 -11.22
N SER A 67 9.66 -23.57 -11.18
CA SER A 67 9.01 -24.86 -11.45
C SER A 67 8.55 -25.02 -12.89
N VAL A 68 8.38 -23.93 -13.63
CA VAL A 68 7.93 -23.96 -15.03
C VAL A 68 9.00 -23.40 -15.97
N PHE A 69 9.50 -22.19 -15.71
CA PHE A 69 10.45 -21.57 -16.62
C PHE A 69 11.80 -22.31 -16.66
N LEU A 70 12.37 -22.64 -15.50
CA LEU A 70 13.66 -23.33 -15.42
C LEU A 70 13.64 -24.75 -16.06
N PRO A 71 12.70 -25.66 -15.73
CA PRO A 71 12.76 -27.01 -16.29
C PRO A 71 12.25 -27.11 -17.73
N PHE A 72 11.35 -26.23 -18.17
CA PHE A 72 10.80 -26.31 -19.53
C PHE A 72 11.49 -25.33 -20.48
N VAL A 73 11.62 -24.04 -20.14
CA VAL A 73 12.12 -23.03 -21.08
C VAL A 73 13.65 -23.05 -21.21
N ALA A 74 14.38 -23.24 -20.09
CA ALA A 74 15.84 -23.25 -20.12
C ALA A 74 16.46 -24.32 -21.04
N PRO A 75 16.01 -25.60 -21.06
CA PRO A 75 16.58 -26.58 -21.96
C PRO A 75 16.27 -26.29 -23.44
N PHE A 76 15.07 -25.82 -23.77
CA PHE A 76 14.77 -25.41 -25.15
C PHE A 76 15.60 -24.20 -25.58
N GLY A 77 15.79 -23.22 -24.69
CA GLY A 77 16.68 -22.09 -24.93
C GLY A 77 18.13 -22.53 -25.13
N ALA A 78 18.63 -23.48 -24.32
CA ALA A 78 19.98 -24.02 -24.47
C ALA A 78 20.16 -24.75 -25.81
N LEU A 79 19.20 -25.61 -26.20
CA LEU A 79 19.21 -26.30 -27.50
C LEU A 79 19.17 -25.31 -28.67
N TYR A 80 18.33 -24.28 -28.58
CA TYR A 80 18.29 -23.20 -29.57
C TYR A 80 19.62 -22.45 -29.64
N GLY A 81 20.23 -22.12 -28.49
CA GLY A 81 21.53 -21.46 -28.43
C GLY A 81 22.64 -22.28 -29.09
N ILE A 82 22.66 -23.61 -28.87
CA ILE A 82 23.61 -24.52 -29.52
C ILE A 82 23.39 -24.56 -31.03
N TRP A 83 22.14 -24.67 -31.48
CA TRP A 83 21.79 -24.66 -32.91
C TRP A 83 22.19 -23.33 -33.57
N TYR A 84 21.87 -22.20 -32.94
CA TYR A 84 22.18 -20.87 -33.43
C TYR A 84 23.70 -20.64 -33.51
N TYR A 85 24.43 -21.02 -32.45
CA TYR A 85 25.89 -20.93 -32.43
C TYR A 85 26.52 -21.77 -33.55
N ARG A 86 25.95 -22.94 -33.86
CA ARG A 86 26.44 -23.77 -34.96
C ARG A 86 26.17 -23.17 -36.35
N HIS A 87 25.10 -22.40 -36.52
CA HIS A 87 24.73 -21.84 -37.83
C HIS A 87 25.33 -20.45 -38.08
N PHE A 88 25.39 -19.61 -37.04
CA PHE A 88 25.80 -18.21 -37.15
C PHE A 88 27.16 -17.92 -36.49
N HIS A 89 27.77 -18.89 -35.79
CA HIS A 89 29.04 -18.75 -35.06
C HIS A 89 29.05 -17.67 -33.96
N GLU A 90 27.91 -17.09 -33.64
CA GLU A 90 27.71 -16.08 -32.61
C GLU A 90 26.74 -16.58 -31.55
N PHE A 91 26.91 -16.14 -30.30
CA PHE A 91 25.97 -16.46 -29.23
C PHE A 91 24.88 -15.39 -29.18
N PRO A 92 23.59 -15.75 -29.14
CA PRO A 92 22.52 -14.77 -29.14
C PRO A 92 22.49 -13.95 -27.83
N ASP A 93 22.66 -12.64 -27.94
CA ASP A 93 22.73 -11.71 -26.80
C ASP A 93 21.46 -11.76 -25.92
N TRP A 94 20.29 -11.87 -26.55
CA TRP A 94 19.01 -11.95 -25.85
C TRP A 94 18.92 -13.17 -24.93
N LEU A 95 19.58 -14.28 -25.28
CA LEU A 95 19.57 -15.51 -24.50
C LEU A 95 20.40 -15.34 -23.23
N SER A 96 21.53 -14.64 -23.34
CA SER A 96 22.36 -14.26 -22.19
C SER A 96 21.63 -13.27 -21.27
N ALA A 97 20.91 -12.29 -21.85
CA ALA A 97 20.14 -11.31 -21.10
C ALA A 97 18.96 -11.96 -20.36
N THR A 98 18.27 -12.89 -21.01
CA THR A 98 17.17 -13.65 -20.41
C THR A 98 17.66 -14.51 -19.25
N PHE A 99 18.81 -15.19 -19.41
CA PHE A 99 19.40 -15.97 -18.33
C PHE A 99 19.83 -15.11 -17.14
N LYS A 100 20.48 -13.95 -17.40
CA LYS A 100 20.84 -12.98 -16.36
C LYS A 100 19.62 -12.45 -15.62
N PHE A 101 18.54 -12.13 -16.34
CA PHE A 101 17.29 -11.68 -15.75
C PHE A 101 16.67 -12.76 -14.85
N VAL A 102 16.61 -14.01 -15.34
CA VAL A 102 16.09 -15.14 -14.57
C VAL A 102 16.92 -15.33 -13.29
N MET A 103 18.25 -15.33 -13.38
CA MET A 103 19.13 -15.45 -12.22
C MET A 103 19.01 -14.29 -11.23
N ALA A 104 18.71 -13.07 -11.69
CA ALA A 104 18.48 -11.91 -10.82
C ALA A 104 17.12 -11.96 -10.11
N VAL A 105 16.13 -12.63 -10.71
CA VAL A 105 14.75 -12.73 -10.18
C VAL A 105 14.56 -13.95 -9.25
N LEU A 106 15.32 -15.03 -9.49
CA LEU A 106 15.21 -16.32 -8.78
C LEU A 106 15.94 -16.33 -7.44
#